data_AF-A0A9D9FRX3-F1
#
_entry.id   AF-A0A9D9FRX3-F1
#
_cell.length_a   1.000
_cell.length_b   1.000
_cell.length_c   1.000
_cell.angle_alpha   90.00
_cell.angle_beta   90.00
_cell.angle_gamma   90.00
#
_symmetry.space_group_name_H-M   'P 1'
#
loop_
_entity.id
_entity.type
_entity.pdbx_description
1 polymer ?
#
loop_
_entity_poly.entity_id
_entity_poly.type
_entity_poly.pdbx_seq_one_letter_code
_entity_poly.pdbx_strand_id
1 'polypeptide(L)'
;MTYEINLLHADIPETMKGDMRLGLMHEGRQVAALEYSWDDTRFTAVFVGNAPSLPHPAHPVFLLQKPIAAIQALKTRDHTLPTDVFKDHQVSIEVEAGQ
;
A
#
# COMPACT_ATOMS: atom_id res chain seq x y z
N MET A 1 7.33 13.67 4.76
CA MET A 1 6.91 13.77 3.34
C MET A 1 5.74 12.84 3.11
N THR A 2 4.79 13.21 2.24
CA THR A 2 3.58 12.40 2.00
C THR A 2 3.65 11.71 0.64
N TYR A 3 3.36 10.42 0.61
CA TYR A 3 3.07 9.68 -0.61
C TYR A 3 1.59 9.38 -0.68
N GLU A 4 0.99 9.56 -1.85
CA GLU A 4 -0.35 9.06 -2.12
C GLU A 4 -0.26 7.58 -2.52
N ILE A 5 -1.27 6.82 -2.13
CA ILE A 5 -1.36 5.39 -2.43
C ILE A 5 -2.53 5.19 -3.38
N ASN A 6 -2.26 4.61 -4.54
CA ASN A 6 -3.29 4.25 -5.51
C ASN A 6 -3.47 2.74 -5.54
N LEU A 7 -4.72 2.27 -5.56
CA LEU A 7 -5.02 0.89 -5.86
C LEU A 7 -4.86 0.65 -7.37
N LEU A 8 -3.88 -0.16 -7.77
CA LEU A 8 -3.64 -0.50 -9.17
C LEU A 8 -4.39 -1.77 -9.57
N HIS A 9 -4.38 -2.77 -8.69
CA HIS A 9 -5.06 -4.04 -8.87
C HIS A 9 -5.43 -4.64 -7.52
N ALA A 10 -6.52 -5.39 -7.48
CA ALA A 10 -6.85 -6.28 -6.39
C ALA A 10 -7.74 -7.42 -6.88
N ASP A 11 -7.37 -8.64 -6.50
CA ASP A 11 -8.22 -9.82 -6.58
C ASP A 11 -8.25 -10.47 -5.20
N ILE A 12 -9.36 -10.26 -4.49
CA ILE A 12 -9.54 -10.71 -3.11
C ILE A 12 -10.83 -11.53 -3.07
N PRO A 13 -10.79 -12.81 -3.49
CA PRO A 13 -11.97 -13.67 -3.46
C PRO A 13 -12.49 -13.88 -2.03
N GLU A 14 -11.59 -13.87 -1.04
CA GLU A 14 -11.92 -14.09 0.38
C GLU A 14 -11.01 -13.25 1.28
N THR A 15 -11.46 -12.92 2.50
CA THR A 15 -10.67 -12.10 3.43
C THR A 15 -9.26 -12.67 3.70
N MET A 16 -9.13 -13.99 3.74
CA MET A 16 -7.87 -14.70 4.02
C MET A 16 -7.13 -15.16 2.75
N LYS A 17 -7.57 -14.74 1.57
CA LYS A 17 -6.93 -15.11 0.30
C LYS A 17 -7.09 -14.00 -0.72
N GLY A 18 -5.97 -13.47 -1.20
CA GLY A 18 -6.00 -12.51 -2.28
C GLY A 18 -4.64 -11.95 -2.63
N ASP A 19 -4.64 -11.11 -3.65
CA ASP A 19 -3.53 -10.28 -4.00
C ASP A 19 -3.98 -8.84 -4.27
N MET A 20 -3.04 -7.93 -4.08
CA MET A 20 -3.26 -6.51 -4.23
C MET A 20 -1.96 -5.84 -4.66
N ARG A 21 -2.10 -4.90 -5.59
CA ARG A 21 -1.00 -4.05 -6.05
C ARG A 21 -1.34 -2.59 -5.79
N LEU A 22 -0.45 -1.93 -5.07
CA LEU A 22 -0.54 -0.50 -4.77
C LEU A 22 0.54 0.28 -5.53
N GLY A 23 0.19 1.45 -6.03
CA GLY A 23 1.12 2.42 -6.58
C GLY A 23 1.53 3.40 -5.49
N LEU A 24 2.83 3.60 -5.31
CA LEU A 24 3.37 4.66 -4.48
C LEU A 24 3.52 5.91 -5.36
N MET A 25 2.74 6.94 -5.07
CA MET A 25 2.61 8.14 -5.91
C MET A 25 3.24 9.35 -5.22
N HIS A 26 3.96 10.15 -5.99
CA HIS A 26 4.51 11.43 -5.58
C HIS A 26 4.32 12.45 -6.70
N GLU A 27 3.69 13.60 -6.39
CA GLU A 27 3.41 14.66 -7.36
C GLU A 27 2.72 14.15 -8.64
N GLY A 28 1.72 13.27 -8.47
CA GLY A 28 0.96 12.68 -9.58
C GLY A 28 1.72 11.63 -10.41
N ARG A 29 2.95 11.28 -10.03
CA ARG A 29 3.76 10.25 -10.69
C ARG A 29 3.93 9.01 -9.81
N GLN A 30 3.80 7.83 -10.42
CA GLN A 30 4.13 6.59 -9.74
C GLN A 30 5.65 6.45 -9.64
N VAL A 31 6.17 6.35 -8.42
CA VAL A 31 7.62 6.25 -8.15
C VAL A 31 8.05 4.84 -7.72
N ALA A 32 7.11 4.02 -7.23
CA ALA A 32 7.30 2.60 -6.96
C ALA A 32 5.95 1.86 -6.99
N ALA A 33 5.99 0.53 -6.88
CA ALA A 33 4.82 -0.30 -6.62
C ALA A 33 5.05 -1.20 -5.40
N LEU A 34 3.97 -1.58 -4.76
CA LEU A 34 3.93 -2.48 -3.60
C LEU A 34 3.00 -3.62 -3.95
N GLU A 35 3.50 -4.84 -3.87
CA GLU A 35 2.75 -6.05 -4.18
C GLU A 35 2.53 -6.83 -2.89
N TYR A 36 1.28 -7.21 -2.65
CA TYR A 36 0.86 -8.01 -1.50
C TYR A 36 0.12 -9.23 -2.03
N SER A 37 0.44 -10.40 -1.50
CA SER A 37 -0.29 -11.63 -1.79
C SER A 37 -0.34 -12.48 -0.53
N TRP A 38 -1.50 -13.07 -0.26
CA TRP A 38 -1.68 -13.93 0.89
C TRP A 38 -2.66 -15.06 0.61
N ASP A 39 -2.42 -16.16 1.30
CA ASP A 39 -3.30 -17.33 1.38
C ASP A 39 -3.24 -17.90 2.81
N ASP A 40 -3.83 -19.08 3.00
CA ASP A 40 -3.86 -19.79 4.28
C ASP A 40 -2.49 -20.32 4.73
N THR A 41 -1.49 -20.33 3.85
CA THR A 41 -0.14 -20.86 4.11
C THR A 41 0.91 -19.77 4.29
N ARG A 42 0.76 -18.62 3.62
CA ARG A 42 1.80 -17.59 3.57
C ARG A 42 1.25 -16.20 3.29
N PHE A 43 2.04 -15.23 3.70
CA PHE A 43 1.93 -13.84 3.30
C PHE A 43 3.24 -13.41 2.62
N THR A 44 3.14 -12.71 1.50
CA THR A 44 4.27 -12.15 0.75
C THR A 44 4.02 -10.68 0.48
N ALA A 45 5.05 -9.85 0.73
CA ALA A 45 5.04 -8.44 0.38
C ALA A 45 6.33 -8.09 -0.37
N VAL A 46 6.20 -7.42 -1.51
CA VAL A 46 7.33 -7.08 -2.39
C VAL A 46 7.28 -5.59 -2.69
N PHE A 47 8.42 -4.92 -2.45
CA PHE A 47 8.65 -3.56 -2.92
C PHE A 47 9.27 -3.62 -4.32
N VAL A 48 8.62 -3.00 -5.30
CA VAL A 48 9.09 -2.93 -6.69
C VAL A 48 9.50 -1.50 -7.01
N GLY A 49 10.81 -1.26 -7.03
CA GLY A 49 11.39 0.05 -7.33
C GLY A 49 12.82 0.19 -6.80
N ASN A 50 13.35 1.41 -6.86
CA ASN A 50 14.65 1.75 -6.30
C ASN A 50 14.48 2.70 -5.11
N ALA A 51 14.41 2.14 -3.89
CA ALA A 51 14.10 2.90 -2.68
C ALA A 51 15.04 4.09 -2.41
N PRO A 52 16.38 3.97 -2.59
CA PRO A 52 17.31 5.11 -2.51
C PRO A 52 17.04 6.25 -3.51
N SER A 53 16.38 5.97 -4.64
CA SER A 53 16.05 6.98 -5.67
C SER A 53 14.65 7.57 -5.52
N LEU A 54 13.90 7.18 -4.50
CA LEU A 54 12.61 7.80 -4.24
C LEU A 54 12.81 9.29 -3.85
N PRO A 55 11.83 10.16 -4.15
CA PRO A 55 11.87 11.56 -3.74
C PRO A 55 12.14 11.75 -2.25
N HIS A 56 11.63 10.81 -1.45
CA HIS A 56 11.91 10.69 -0.03
C HIS A 56 12.24 9.23 0.33
N PRO A 57 13.54 8.87 0.38
CA PRO A 57 13.96 7.50 0.62
C PRO A 57 13.55 6.99 2.00
N ALA A 58 13.19 5.71 2.06
CA ALA A 58 12.98 4.97 3.30
C ALA A 58 13.27 3.49 3.07
N HIS A 59 13.50 2.75 4.15
CA HIS A 59 13.69 1.31 4.05
C HIS A 59 12.42 0.65 3.46
N PRO A 60 12.54 -0.28 2.48
CA PRO A 60 11.39 -0.87 1.80
C PRO A 60 10.32 -1.47 2.72
N VAL A 61 10.75 -2.04 3.86
CA VAL A 61 9.82 -2.59 4.85
C VAL A 61 8.86 -1.54 5.42
N PHE A 62 9.33 -0.32 5.69
CA PHE A 62 8.45 0.77 6.14
C PHE A 62 7.47 1.18 5.05
N LEU A 63 7.94 1.23 3.80
CA LEU A 63 7.10 1.54 2.64
C LEU A 63 6.05 0.46 2.37
N LEU A 64 6.31 -0.80 2.75
CA LEU A 64 5.34 -1.88 2.66
C LEU A 64 4.34 -1.88 3.83
N GLN A 65 4.76 -1.51 5.04
CA GLN A 65 3.91 -1.54 6.24
C GLN A 65 2.94 -0.37 6.32
N LYS A 66 3.41 0.86 6.06
CA LYS A 66 2.61 2.08 6.27
C LYS A 66 1.31 2.12 5.46
N PRO A 67 1.26 1.71 4.18
CA PRO A 67 0.02 1.70 3.41
C PRO A 67 -1.03 0.77 4.00
N ILE A 68 -0.63 -0.41 4.48
CA ILE A 68 -1.55 -1.35 5.13
C ILE A 68 -2.12 -0.73 6.40
N ALA A 69 -1.29 -0.10 7.22
CA ALA A 69 -1.74 0.59 8.43
C ALA A 69 -2.73 1.73 8.11
N ALA A 70 -2.44 2.55 7.09
CA ALA A 70 -3.31 3.63 6.66
C ALA A 70 -4.66 3.12 6.13
N ILE A 71 -4.65 2.06 5.31
CA ILE A 71 -5.87 1.39 4.83
C ILE A 71 -6.72 0.93 6.02
N GLN A 72 -6.12 0.20 6.98
CA GLN A 72 -6.85 -0.31 8.14
C GLN A 72 -7.43 0.81 9.01
N ALA A 73 -6.72 1.94 9.16
CA ALA A 73 -7.20 3.08 9.92
C ALA A 73 -8.40 3.79 9.26
N LEU A 74 -8.51 3.73 7.93
CA LEU A 74 -9.62 4.32 7.17
C LEU A 74 -10.83 3.40 7.01
N LYS A 75 -10.69 2.10 7.35
CA LYS A 75 -11.80 1.17 7.26
C LYS A 75 -12.94 1.56 8.19
N THR A 76 -14.15 1.51 7.66
CA THR A 76 -15.40 1.64 8.41
C THR A 76 -16.15 0.30 8.45
N ARG A 77 -17.32 0.28 9.10
CA ARG A 77 -18.17 -0.93 9.14
C ARG A 77 -18.81 -1.25 7.79
N ASP A 78 -18.89 -0.28 6.88
CA ASP A 78 -19.51 -0.44 5.56
C ASP A 78 -18.52 -1.03 4.55
N HIS A 79 -17.23 -1.06 4.88
CA HIS A 79 -16.19 -1.66 4.04
C HIS A 79 -16.07 -3.16 4.31
N THR A 80 -16.34 -3.96 3.29
CA THR A 80 -16.21 -5.43 3.37
C THR A 80 -14.76 -5.85 3.18
N LEU A 81 -14.11 -5.33 2.14
CA LEU A 81 -12.71 -5.60 1.80
C LEU A 81 -11.80 -4.44 2.25
N PRO A 82 -10.51 -4.68 2.52
CA PRO A 82 -9.55 -3.60 2.77
C PRO A 82 -9.46 -2.59 1.62
N THR A 83 -9.66 -3.04 0.39
CA THR A 83 -9.60 -2.20 -0.81
C THR A 83 -10.84 -1.31 -1.01
N ASP A 84 -11.90 -1.53 -0.25
CA ASP A 84 -13.11 -0.70 -0.34
C ASP A 84 -12.84 0.74 0.09
N VAL A 85 -11.81 0.99 0.92
CA VAL A 85 -11.42 2.34 1.34
C VAL A 85 -11.06 3.24 0.15
N PHE A 86 -10.62 2.68 -0.97
CA PHE A 86 -10.27 3.47 -2.17
C PHE A 86 -11.50 3.99 -2.92
N LYS A 87 -12.72 3.57 -2.57
CA LYS A 87 -13.96 4.05 -3.18
C LYS A 87 -14.37 5.43 -2.64
N ASP A 88 -14.00 5.73 -1.41
CA ASP A 88 -14.47 6.88 -0.65
C ASP A 88 -13.37 7.66 0.08
N HIS A 89 -12.14 7.13 0.15
CA HIS A 89 -11.00 7.78 0.77
C HIS A 89 -9.79 7.86 -0.18
N GLN A 90 -9.02 8.95 -0.04
CA GLN A 90 -7.66 9.05 -0.56
C GLN A 90 -6.70 8.50 0.52
N VAL A 91 -6.00 7.42 0.19
CA VAL A 91 -5.02 6.82 1.10
C VAL A 91 -3.68 7.50 0.91
N SER A 92 -3.08 7.96 2.01
CA SER A 92 -1.76 8.61 2.01
C SER A 92 -0.92 8.12 3.17
N ILE A 93 0.40 8.08 2.98
CA ILE A 93 1.35 7.72 4.03
C ILE A 93 2.37 8.83 4.24
N GLU A 94 2.68 9.07 5.50
CA GLU A 94 3.78 9.94 5.88
C GLU A 94 5.07 9.15 6.07
N VAL A 95 6.14 9.62 5.43
CA VAL A 95 7.49 9.06 5.54
C VAL A 95 8.40 10.15 6.08
N GLU A 96 9.08 9.86 7.18
CA GLU A 96 10.10 10.71 7.79
C GLU A 96 11.47 10.39 7.19
N ALA A 97 12.35 11.38 7.03
CA ALA A 97 13.68 11.15 6.48
C ALA A 97 14.54 10.55 7.58
N GLY A 98 15.09 9.36 7.34
CA GLY A 98 16.10 8.76 8.21
C GLY A 98 15.54 8.15 9.49
N GLN A 99 15.33 6.84 9.44
CA GLN A 99 15.80 5.94 10.49
C GLN A 99 16.75 4.94 9.86
#